data_AF-A0A1B6K9C3-F1
#
_entry.id   AF-A0A1B6K9C3-F1
#
_cell.length_a   1.000
_cell.length_b   1.000
_cell.length_c   1.000
_cell.angle_alpha   90.00
_cell.angle_beta   90.00
_cell.angle_gamma   90.00
#
_symmetry.space_group_name_H-M   'P 1'
#
loop_
_entity.id
_entity.type
_entity.pdbx_description
1 polymer ?
#
loop_
_entity_poly.entity_id
_entity_poly.type
_entity_poly.pdbx_seq_one_letter_code
_entity_poly.pdbx_strand_id
1 'polypeptide(L)'
;MSTFTNVRELGSSLEKYNLEVFKEPRGIIRILQFVFALITAIVLRTYEGYIDIDYCSKTDPQNVQLPIEYPFNLNSVSAQVTCKSITSVLSLENDFSSEAEFLFTICWVSVIYVVIVAFIYVKFRQQ
;
A
#
# COMPACT_ATOMS: atom_id res chain seq x y z
N MET A 1 33.19 -1.30 -17.60
CA MET A 1 33.15 -0.18 -18.58
C MET A 1 32.10 -0.41 -19.69
N SER A 2 31.02 -1.16 -19.41
CA SER A 2 29.95 -1.53 -20.36
C SER A 2 28.56 -1.09 -19.89
N THR A 3 28.43 -0.58 -18.66
CA THR A 3 27.16 -0.16 -18.06
C THR A 3 26.75 1.27 -18.44
N PHE A 4 27.72 2.14 -18.70
CA PHE A 4 27.47 3.55 -19.07
C PHE A 4 26.99 3.75 -20.51
N THR A 5 27.28 2.81 -21.41
CA THR A 5 26.77 2.82 -22.79
C THR A 5 25.27 2.56 -22.84
N ASN A 6 24.75 1.68 -21.98
CA ASN A 6 23.32 1.36 -21.94
C ASN A 6 22.46 2.53 -21.44
N VAL A 7 22.95 3.29 -20.44
CA VAL A 7 22.26 4.50 -19.94
C VAL A 7 22.22 5.60 -21.00
N ARG A 8 23.27 5.74 -21.82
CA ARG A 8 23.30 6.69 -22.94
C ARG A 8 22.35 6.29 -24.07
N GLU A 9 22.26 5.00 -24.42
CA GLU A 9 21.31 4.52 -25.43
C GLU A 9 19.85 4.65 -24.99
N LEU A 10 19.58 4.42 -23.70
CA LEU A 10 18.27 4.69 -23.08
C LEU A 10 17.96 6.19 -23.12
N GLY A 11 18.93 7.04 -22.80
CA GLY A 11 18.81 8.50 -22.90
C GLY A 11 18.51 8.98 -24.32
N SER A 12 19.20 8.45 -25.34
CA SER A 12 18.97 8.83 -26.74
C SER A 12 17.65 8.30 -27.32
N SER A 13 17.18 7.14 -26.85
CA SER A 13 15.84 6.63 -27.24
C SER A 13 14.72 7.43 -26.57
N LEU A 14 14.94 7.93 -25.35
CA LEU A 14 14.02 8.83 -24.66
C LEU A 14 14.01 10.23 -25.26
N GLU A 15 15.12 10.72 -25.82
CA GLU A 15 15.19 12.01 -26.54
C GLU A 15 14.32 12.04 -27.80
N LYS A 16 14.03 10.86 -28.39
CA LYS A 16 13.09 10.69 -29.51
C LYS A 16 11.63 10.92 -29.09
N TYR A 17 11.34 10.85 -27.80
CA TYR A 17 10.04 11.19 -27.22
C TYR A 17 10.13 12.59 -26.61
N ASN A 18 9.23 13.51 -26.99
CA ASN A 18 9.23 14.88 -26.49
C ASN A 18 8.83 14.93 -24.98
N LEU A 19 9.78 14.63 -24.08
CA LEU A 19 9.62 14.63 -22.62
C LEU A 19 9.45 16.04 -22.03
N GLU A 20 9.45 17.06 -22.87
CA GLU A 20 9.14 18.45 -22.51
C GLU A 20 7.75 18.58 -21.84
N VAL A 21 6.82 17.67 -22.16
CA VAL A 21 5.48 17.58 -21.52
C VAL A 21 5.59 17.30 -20.01
N PHE A 22 6.63 16.62 -19.56
CA PHE A 22 6.86 16.36 -18.14
C PHE A 22 7.63 17.48 -17.43
N LYS A 23 8.20 18.44 -18.17
CA LYS A 23 8.83 19.64 -17.60
C LYS A 23 7.81 20.70 -17.18
N GLU A 24 6.58 20.61 -17.66
CA GLU A 24 5.51 21.48 -17.18
C GLU A 24 5.18 21.16 -15.72
N PRO A 25 4.92 22.18 -14.87
CA PRO A 25 4.60 21.98 -13.45
C PRO A 25 3.40 21.03 -13.25
N ARG A 26 2.50 20.97 -14.24
CA ARG A 26 1.33 20.08 -14.26
C ARG A 26 1.68 18.60 -14.49
N GLY A 27 2.73 18.31 -15.25
CA GLY A 27 3.22 16.94 -15.48
C GLY A 27 3.88 16.34 -14.24
N ILE A 28 4.67 17.16 -13.53
CA ILE A 28 5.36 16.75 -12.29
C ILE A 28 4.35 16.33 -11.21
N ILE A 29 3.27 17.10 -11.02
CA ILE A 29 2.22 16.78 -10.03
C ILE A 29 1.59 15.41 -10.31
N ARG A 30 1.41 15.03 -11.59
CA ARG A 30 0.83 13.73 -11.97
C ARG A 30 1.78 12.57 -11.72
N ILE A 31 3.08 12.76 -11.97
CA ILE A 31 4.10 11.76 -11.63
C ILE A 31 4.12 11.55 -10.11
N LEU A 32 4.12 12.63 -9.32
CA LEU A 32 4.08 12.54 -7.85
C LEU A 32 2.81 11.82 -7.37
N GLN A 33 1.65 12.11 -7.96
CA GLN A 33 0.39 11.41 -7.66
C GLN A 33 0.49 9.91 -7.93
N PHE A 34 1.10 9.49 -9.04
CA PHE A 34 1.33 8.09 -9.36
C PHE A 34 2.26 7.40 -8.35
N VAL A 35 3.37 8.05 -8.01
CA VAL A 35 4.34 7.53 -7.03
C VAL A 35 3.71 7.38 -5.65
N PHE A 36 3.01 8.41 -5.16
CA PHE A 36 2.34 8.35 -3.86
C PHE A 36 1.23 7.30 -3.83
N ALA A 37 0.43 7.17 -4.90
CA ALA A 37 -0.61 6.15 -4.96
C ALA A 37 -0.04 4.73 -4.88
N LEU A 38 1.09 4.46 -5.55
CA LEU A 38 1.75 3.16 -5.48
C LEU A 38 2.37 2.88 -4.11
N ILE A 39 3.07 3.86 -3.53
CA ILE A 39 3.66 3.72 -2.19
C ILE A 39 2.56 3.43 -1.18
N THR A 40 1.47 4.20 -1.19
CA THR A 40 0.35 4.00 -0.27
C THR A 40 -0.32 2.64 -0.49
N ALA A 41 -0.52 2.20 -1.73
CA ALA A 41 -1.08 0.87 -2.02
C ALA A 41 -0.21 -0.27 -1.48
N ILE A 42 1.12 -0.15 -1.58
CA ILE A 42 2.06 -1.12 -1.03
C ILE A 42 2.01 -1.08 0.51
N VAL A 43 2.16 0.10 1.11
CA VAL A 43 2.15 0.28 2.58
C VAL A 43 0.87 -0.26 3.20
N LEU A 44 -0.29 -0.02 2.56
CA LEU A 44 -1.57 -0.56 3.04
C LEU A 44 -1.60 -2.09 3.08
N ARG A 45 -0.97 -2.76 2.11
CA ARG A 45 -0.94 -4.23 2.03
C ARG A 45 0.14 -4.86 2.88
N THR A 46 1.29 -4.21 3.02
CA THR A 46 2.43 -4.71 3.77
C THR A 46 2.42 -4.25 5.22
N TYR A 47 1.30 -3.70 5.69
CA TYR A 47 1.16 -3.31 7.08
C TYR A 47 1.00 -4.57 7.94
N GLU A 48 1.94 -4.75 8.86
CA GLU A 48 1.91 -5.76 9.91
C GLU A 48 1.94 -5.03 11.25
N GLY A 49 0.94 -5.28 12.09
CA GLY A 49 0.86 -4.77 13.45
C GLY A 49 0.46 -5.88 14.41
N TYR A 50 0.56 -5.62 15.71
CA TYR A 50 0.16 -6.57 16.75
C TYR A 50 -0.61 -5.83 17.83
N ILE A 51 -1.61 -6.50 18.41
CA ILE A 51 -2.23 -6.10 19.67
C ILE A 51 -1.70 -7.03 20.75
N ASP A 52 -1.08 -6.44 21.76
CA ASP A 52 -0.71 -7.14 22.97
C ASP A 52 -1.87 -7.06 23.97
N ILE A 53 -2.40 -8.23 24.35
CA ILE A 53 -3.43 -8.34 25.37
C ILE A 53 -2.86 -9.12 26.55
N ASP A 54 -2.87 -8.49 27.72
CA ASP A 54 -2.58 -9.18 28.98
C ASP A 54 -3.83 -9.94 29.41
N TYR A 55 -3.79 -11.26 29.26
CA TYR A 55 -4.85 -12.17 29.65
C TYR A 55 -4.51 -12.84 30.99
N CYS A 56 -5.53 -13.33 31.73
CA CYS A 56 -5.41 -13.90 33.08
C CYS A 56 -5.33 -12.84 34.21
N SER A 57 -4.89 -13.22 35.41
CA SER A 57 -5.03 -12.41 36.62
C SER A 57 -4.04 -11.24 36.67
N LYS A 58 -4.38 -10.15 37.38
CA LYS A 58 -3.49 -8.97 37.58
C LYS A 58 -2.12 -9.33 38.20
N THR A 59 -2.01 -10.48 38.86
CA THR A 59 -0.81 -10.93 39.56
C THR A 59 0.09 -11.82 38.69
N ASP A 60 -0.41 -12.39 37.59
CA ASP A 60 0.33 -13.24 36.66
C ASP A 60 -0.29 -13.10 35.24
N PRO A 61 -0.02 -11.98 34.55
CA PRO A 61 -0.55 -11.74 33.21
C PRO A 61 0.20 -12.60 32.19
N GLN A 62 -0.54 -13.33 31.36
CA GLN A 62 -0.01 -13.94 30.14
C GLN A 62 -0.19 -12.96 28.99
N ASN A 63 0.92 -12.56 28.39
CA ASN A 63 0.91 -11.70 27.22
C ASN A 63 0.57 -12.53 25.97
N VAL A 64 -0.45 -12.08 25.25
CA VAL A 64 -0.95 -12.72 24.03
C VAL A 64 -0.88 -11.71 22.91
N GLN A 65 -0.10 -12.03 21.89
CA GLN A 65 0.08 -11.18 20.71
C GLN A 65 -0.86 -11.65 19.61
N LEU A 66 -1.72 -10.75 19.14
CA LEU A 66 -2.64 -11.00 18.06
C LEU A 66 -2.23 -10.17 16.84
N PRO A 67 -1.90 -10.79 15.70
CA PRO A 67 -1.48 -10.07 14.51
C PRO A 67 -2.68 -9.32 13.90
N ILE A 68 -2.44 -8.06 13.52
CA ILE A 68 -3.33 -7.27 12.67
C ILE A 68 -2.64 -7.07 11.33
N GLU A 69 -3.27 -7.55 10.28
CA GLU A 69 -2.80 -7.45 8.91
C GLU A 69 -3.92 -6.96 8.02
N TYR A 70 -3.59 -6.40 6.86
CA TYR A 70 -4.59 -6.05 5.84
C TYR A 70 -5.40 -7.31 5.43
N PRO A 71 -6.74 -7.26 5.43
CA PRO A 71 -7.59 -6.07 5.40
C PRO A 71 -8.15 -5.67 6.78
N PHE A 72 -7.45 -5.87 7.89
CA PHE A 72 -7.87 -5.45 9.23
C PHE A 72 -9.19 -6.07 9.70
N ASN A 73 -9.42 -7.33 9.33
CA ASN A 73 -10.56 -8.12 9.82
C ASN A 73 -10.18 -8.76 11.18
N LEU A 74 -10.70 -8.21 12.27
CA LEU A 74 -10.37 -8.68 13.62
C LEU A 74 -11.15 -9.96 13.98
N ASN A 75 -12.32 -10.19 13.36
CA ASN A 75 -13.13 -11.38 13.61
C ASN A 75 -12.42 -12.69 13.24
N SER A 76 -11.50 -12.64 12.26
CA SER A 76 -10.69 -13.79 11.86
C SER A 76 -9.47 -14.04 12.77
N VAL A 77 -9.12 -13.07 13.62
CA VAL A 77 -7.95 -13.16 14.50
C VAL A 77 -8.41 -13.70 15.84
N SER A 78 -8.03 -14.94 16.13
CA SER A 78 -8.33 -15.59 17.41
C SER A 78 -7.08 -16.26 17.98
N ALA A 79 -6.91 -16.16 19.29
CA ALA A 79 -5.86 -16.82 20.03
C ALA A 79 -6.45 -17.75 21.08
N GLN A 80 -5.94 -18.97 21.17
CA GLN A 80 -6.26 -19.86 22.29
C GLN A 80 -5.40 -19.47 23.48
N VAL A 81 -6.05 -19.11 24.59
CA VAL A 81 -5.39 -18.67 25.81
C VAL A 81 -5.76 -19.63 26.94
N THR A 82 -4.78 -20.03 27.75
CA THR A 82 -4.99 -21.00 28.85
C THR A 82 -4.63 -20.35 30.17
N CYS A 83 -5.63 -20.10 31.02
CA CYS A 83 -5.45 -19.52 32.36
C CYS A 83 -5.93 -20.54 33.40
N LYS A 84 -5.03 -20.96 34.31
CA LYS A 84 -5.31 -21.87 35.44
C LYS A 84 -6.19 -23.09 35.05
N SER A 85 -5.78 -23.78 33.98
CA SER A 85 -6.43 -25.00 33.44
C SER A 85 -7.75 -24.79 32.70
N ILE A 86 -8.19 -23.54 32.49
CA ILE A 86 -9.32 -23.19 31.62
C ILE A 86 -8.76 -22.65 30.31
N THR A 87 -9.09 -23.31 29.20
CA THR A 87 -8.78 -22.83 27.85
C THR A 87 -9.97 -22.05 27.31
N SER A 88 -9.73 -20.82 26.88
CA SER A 88 -10.72 -19.97 26.23
C SER A 88 -10.19 -19.46 24.90
N VAL A 89 -11.08 -19.23 23.95
CA VAL A 89 -10.73 -18.58 22.69
C VAL A 89 -10.95 -17.09 22.86
N LEU A 90 -9.89 -16.31 22.72
CA LEU A 90 -9.96 -14.85 22.67
C LEU A 90 -10.07 -14.46 21.20
N SER A 91 -11.23 -13.96 20.80
CA SER A 91 -11.46 -13.39 19.47
C SER A 91 -11.64 -11.89 19.61
N LEU A 92 -11.04 -11.13 18.70
CA LEU A 92 -11.34 -9.70 18.60
C LEU A 92 -12.60 -9.53 17.75
N GLU A 93 -13.49 -8.66 18.19
CA GLU A 93 -14.76 -8.43 17.52
C GLU A 93 -14.72 -7.05 16.87
N ASN A 94 -14.45 -7.01 15.57
CA ASN A 94 -14.76 -5.91 14.65
C ASN A 94 -14.30 -6.25 13.24
N ASP A 95 -14.86 -5.59 12.23
CA ASP A 95 -14.39 -5.67 10.85
C ASP A 95 -14.17 -4.25 10.28
N PHE A 96 -12.91 -3.92 9.94
CA PHE A 96 -12.54 -2.67 9.27
C PHE A 96 -12.10 -2.90 7.80
N SER A 97 -12.36 -4.09 7.24
CA SER A 97 -11.95 -4.49 5.88
C SER A 97 -12.53 -3.61 4.80
N SER A 98 -13.80 -3.24 4.93
CA SER A 98 -14.48 -2.42 3.93
C SER A 98 -13.78 -1.07 3.73
N GLU A 99 -13.39 -0.40 4.81
CA GLU A 99 -12.74 0.92 4.74
C GLU A 99 -11.33 0.81 4.15
N ALA A 100 -10.57 -0.22 4.56
CA ALA A 100 -9.22 -0.46 4.06
C ALA A 100 -9.21 -0.83 2.57
N GLU A 101 -10.13 -1.68 2.12
CA GLU A 101 -10.31 -2.06 0.72
C GLU A 101 -10.78 -0.89 -0.13
N PHE A 102 -11.65 -0.03 0.40
CA PHE A 102 -12.06 1.20 -0.27
C PHE A 102 -10.87 2.13 -0.51
N LEU A 103 -10.03 2.38 0.50
CA LEU A 103 -8.82 3.19 0.36
C LEU A 103 -7.82 2.61 -0.64
N PHE A 104 -7.63 1.29 -0.61
CA PHE A 104 -6.78 0.59 -1.59
C PHE A 104 -7.32 0.76 -3.02
N THR A 105 -8.63 0.67 -3.20
CA THR A 105 -9.29 0.86 -4.49
C THR A 105 -9.09 2.29 -5.02
N ILE A 106 -9.20 3.31 -4.16
CA ILE A 106 -8.94 4.72 -4.55
C ILE A 106 -7.50 4.90 -5.05
N CYS A 107 -6.52 4.21 -4.46
CA CYS A 107 -5.14 4.25 -4.93
C CYS A 107 -5.02 3.76 -6.38
N TRP A 108 -5.66 2.63 -6.73
CA TRP A 108 -5.66 2.11 -8.09
C TRP A 108 -6.45 2.97 -9.07
N VAL A 109 -7.57 3.53 -8.65
CA VAL A 109 -8.33 4.50 -9.46
C VAL A 109 -7.48 5.73 -9.77
N SER A 110 -6.71 6.23 -8.80
CA SER A 110 -5.76 7.33 -8.99
C SER A 110 -4.66 6.98 -10.00
N VAL A 111 -4.11 5.77 -9.93
CA VAL A 111 -3.11 5.26 -10.89
C VAL A 111 -3.69 5.22 -12.32
N ILE A 112 -4.86 4.62 -12.50
CA ILE A 112 -5.54 4.54 -13.80
C ILE A 112 -5.83 5.93 -14.35
N TYR A 113 -6.28 6.85 -13.49
CA TYR A 113 -6.54 8.24 -13.87
C TYR A 113 -5.27 8.93 -14.42
N VAL A 114 -4.13 8.78 -13.75
CA VAL A 114 -2.85 9.37 -14.22
C VAL A 114 -2.43 8.75 -15.56
N VAL A 115 -2.60 7.44 -15.75
CA VAL A 115 -2.29 6.75 -17.01
C VAL A 115 -3.17 7.25 -18.17
N ILE A 116 -4.47 7.39 -17.95
CA ILE A 116 -5.40 7.93 -18.96
C ILE A 116 -5.01 9.35 -19.35
N VAL A 117 -4.75 10.20 -18.35
CA VAL A 117 -4.35 11.59 -18.59
C VAL A 117 -3.02 11.64 -19.36
N ALA A 118 -2.02 10.85 -18.98
CA ALA A 118 -0.75 10.76 -19.70
C ALA A 118 -0.94 10.32 -21.16
N PHE A 119 -1.78 9.31 -21.40
CA PHE A 119 -2.10 8.86 -22.75
C PHE A 119 -2.74 9.96 -23.61
N ILE A 120 -3.72 10.68 -23.05
CA ILE A 120 -4.36 11.83 -23.70
C ILE A 120 -3.32 12.90 -24.05
N TYR A 121 -2.44 13.28 -23.10
CA TYR A 121 -1.40 14.27 -23.35
C TYR A 121 -0.44 13.88 -24.48
N VAL A 122 0.00 12.62 -24.52
CA VAL A 122 0.88 12.12 -25.59
C VAL A 122 0.17 12.17 -26.94
N LYS A 123 -1.11 11.79 -27.00
CA LYS A 123 -1.88 11.78 -28.25
C LYS A 123 -2.22 13.18 -28.76
N PHE A 124 -2.62 14.10 -27.89
CA PHE A 124 -2.98 15.48 -28.29
C PHE A 124 -1.77 16.34 -28.66
N ARG A 125 -0.57 16.11 -28.09
CA ARG A 125 0.66 16.80 -28.52
C ARG A 125 1.30 16.20 -29.78
N GLN A 126 0.84 15.03 -30.24
CA GLN A 126 1.27 14.42 -31.51
C GLN A 126 0.50 14.95 -32.73
N GLN A 127 -0.61 15.66 -32.53
CA GLN A 127 -1.30 16.43 -33.57
C GLN A 127 -0.79 17.87 -33.61
#